data_AF-A0A9P7MQ18-F1
#
_entry.id   AF-A0A9P7MQ18-F1
#
_cell.length_a   1.000
_cell.length_b   1.000
_cell.length_c   1.000
_cell.angle_alpha   90.00
_cell.angle_beta   90.00
_cell.angle_gamma   90.00
#
_symmetry.space_group_name_H-M   'P 1'
#
loop_
_entity.id
_entity.type
_entity.pdbx_description
1 polymer ?
#
loop_
_entity_poly.entity_id
_entity_poly.type
_entity_poly.pdbx_seq_one_letter_code
_entity_poly.pdbx_strand_id
1 'polypeptide(L)'
;MKDILPQSNLGLVPVTKDLTVTAEHLGRCDTLPAAKGSASRVRGMDSLMANMATFLKNSVAFEDRLKALLQKGFAETCTKLRVIDLNCGRCMHNGNVMDEDEQLEALYSMRTGRLIPDFPKNLKALDSLPGE
;
A
#
# COMPACT_ATOMS: atom_id res chain seq x y z
N MET A 1 -36.90 2.45 60.94
CA MET A 1 -37.17 3.30 59.76
C MET A 1 -35.84 3.62 59.11
N LYS A 2 -35.65 3.25 57.83
CA LYS A 2 -34.49 3.67 57.03
C LYS A 2 -35.04 4.67 56.02
N ASP A 3 -34.65 5.93 56.15
CA ASP A 3 -34.94 6.97 55.17
C ASP A 3 -34.16 6.68 53.88
N ILE A 4 -34.87 6.18 52.88
CA ILE A 4 -34.34 6.01 51.53
C ILE A 4 -34.51 7.39 50.86
N LEU A 5 -33.43 8.18 50.84
CA LEU A 5 -33.37 9.37 49.99
C LEU A 5 -33.66 8.96 48.54
N PRO A 6 -34.49 9.71 47.78
CA PRO A 6 -34.72 9.39 46.38
C PRO A 6 -33.39 9.52 45.64
N GLN A 7 -32.96 8.42 44.99
CA GLN A 7 -31.82 8.45 44.10
C GLN A 7 -32.11 9.46 42.98
N SER A 8 -31.33 10.54 42.94
CA SER A 8 -31.38 11.51 41.85
C SER A 8 -31.10 10.77 40.54
N ASN A 9 -32.12 10.67 39.69
CA ASN A 9 -31.98 10.12 38.36
C ASN A 9 -31.18 11.15 37.54
N LEU A 10 -29.86 11.00 37.48
CA LEU A 10 -28.93 11.90 36.80
C LEU A 10 -29.02 11.82 35.26
N GLY A 11 -30.23 11.60 34.72
CA GLY A 11 -30.55 11.66 33.30
C GLY A 11 -29.48 11.06 32.41
N LEU A 12 -29.44 9.72 32.29
CA LEU A 12 -28.60 9.06 31.30
C LEU A 12 -28.98 9.59 29.90
N VAL A 13 -28.11 10.43 29.33
CA VAL A 13 -28.29 10.94 27.97
C VAL A 13 -28.00 9.79 27.00
N PRO A 14 -28.95 9.40 26.13
CA PRO A 14 -28.73 8.32 25.17
C PRO A 14 -27.61 8.70 24.20
N VAL A 15 -26.66 7.79 23.99
CA VAL A 15 -25.46 7.93 23.13
C VAL A 15 -25.81 8.07 21.63
N THR A 16 -27.10 8.12 21.28
CA THR A 16 -27.60 8.10 19.89
C THR A 16 -27.72 9.48 19.23
N LYS A 17 -27.35 10.57 19.91
CA LYS A 17 -27.36 11.92 19.32
C LYS A 17 -26.01 12.59 19.52
N ASP A 18 -25.31 12.76 18.40
CA ASP A 18 -24.30 13.79 18.14
C ASP A 18 -23.34 14.10 19.29
N LEU A 19 -22.09 13.61 19.22
CA LEU A 19 -21.03 13.83 20.22
C LEU A 19 -20.74 15.33 20.49
N THR A 20 -21.20 16.21 19.60
CA THR A 20 -21.19 17.66 19.79
C THR A 20 -22.06 18.12 20.98
N VAL A 21 -23.16 17.41 21.27
CA VAL A 21 -24.10 17.70 22.37
C VAL A 21 -23.48 17.41 23.73
N THR A 22 -22.59 16.41 23.83
CA THR A 22 -21.90 16.06 25.07
C THR A 22 -21.00 17.19 25.59
N ALA A 23 -20.25 17.86 24.71
CA ALA A 23 -19.40 18.98 25.10
C ALA A 23 -20.22 20.21 25.55
N GLU A 24 -21.37 20.44 24.91
CA GLU A 24 -22.27 21.54 25.23
C GLU A 24 -22.99 21.35 26.58
N HIS A 25 -23.39 20.11 26.90
CA HIS A 25 -23.95 19.77 28.21
C HIS A 25 -22.91 19.79 29.34
N LEU A 26 -21.67 19.34 29.08
CA LEU A 26 -20.57 19.47 30.04
C LEU A 26 -20.15 20.93 30.28
N GLY A 27 -20.24 21.80 29.28
CA GLY A 27 -20.02 23.24 29.45
C GLY A 27 -20.99 23.90 30.43
N ARG A 28 -22.22 23.37 30.59
CA ARG A 28 -23.18 23.81 31.60
C ARG A 28 -22.81 23.31 33.00
N CYS A 29 -22.23 22.11 33.10
CA CYS A 29 -21.72 21.53 34.34
C CYS A 29 -20.40 22.17 34.82
N ASP A 30 -19.61 22.79 33.94
CA ASP A 30 -18.36 23.50 34.27
C ASP A 30 -18.56 24.67 35.26
N THR A 31 -19.81 25.11 35.45
CA THR A 31 -20.21 26.11 36.46
C THR A 31 -20.25 25.54 37.88
N LEU A 32 -20.28 24.21 38.04
CA LEU A 32 -20.20 23.53 39.33
C LEU A 32 -18.73 23.36 39.73
N PRO A 33 -18.32 23.74 40.96
CA PRO A 33 -16.92 23.65 41.40
C PRO A 33 -16.29 22.26 41.23
N ALA A 34 -17.08 21.19 41.39
CA ALA A 34 -16.64 19.80 41.27
C ALA A 34 -16.40 19.33 39.82
N ALA A 35 -16.97 20.02 38.83
CA ALA A 35 -16.88 19.66 37.41
C ALA A 35 -16.11 20.69 36.58
N LYS A 36 -15.56 21.73 37.20
CA LYS A 36 -14.78 22.79 36.53
C LYS A 36 -13.60 22.22 35.75
N GLY A 37 -13.56 22.47 34.44
CA GLY A 37 -12.53 22.00 33.52
C GLY A 37 -12.83 20.64 32.87
N SER A 38 -13.98 20.04 33.16
CA SER A 38 -14.42 18.79 32.55
C SER A 38 -14.68 18.94 31.04
N ALA A 39 -15.31 20.05 30.63
CA ALA A 39 -15.55 20.31 29.20
C ALA A 39 -14.24 20.53 28.43
N SER A 40 -13.24 21.15 29.05
CA SER A 40 -11.90 21.32 28.47
C SER A 40 -11.19 19.96 28.27
N ARG A 41 -11.26 19.07 29.27
CA ARG A 41 -10.69 17.72 29.17
C ARG A 41 -11.35 16.89 28.07
N VAL A 42 -12.67 16.93 27.96
CA VAL A 42 -13.43 16.21 26.91
C VAL A 42 -13.03 16.71 25.53
N ARG A 43 -12.99 18.03 25.29
CA ARG A 43 -12.51 18.59 24.01
C ARG A 43 -11.06 18.22 23.69
N GLY A 44 -10.20 18.15 24.70
CA GLY A 44 -8.83 17.67 24.55
C GLY A 44 -8.75 16.21 24.14
N MET A 45 -9.61 15.36 24.73
CA MET A 45 -9.72 13.95 24.35
C MET A 45 -10.28 13.78 22.93
N ASP A 46 -11.30 14.54 22.54
CA ASP A 46 -11.85 14.50 21.18
C ASP A 46 -10.79 14.88 20.14
N SER A 47 -10.01 15.93 20.43
CA SER A 47 -8.91 16.36 19.56
C SER A 47 -7.81 15.31 19.46
N LEU A 48 -7.47 14.66 20.58
CA LEU A 48 -6.50 13.56 20.61
C LEU A 48 -6.99 12.37 19.78
N MET A 49 -8.25 11.96 19.95
CA MET A 49 -8.85 10.86 19.20
C MET A 49 -8.94 11.16 17.70
N ALA A 50 -9.30 12.39 17.31
CA ALA A 50 -9.32 12.81 15.91
C ALA A 50 -7.92 12.76 15.27
N ASN A 51 -6.90 13.20 16.00
CA ASN A 51 -5.51 13.12 15.55
C ASN A 51 -5.02 11.67 15.44
N MET A 52 -5.36 10.81 16.41
CA MET A 52 -5.05 9.38 16.36
C MET A 52 -5.74 8.68 15.19
N ALA A 53 -7.02 8.98 14.93
CA ALA A 53 -7.76 8.43 13.80
C ALA A 53 -7.12 8.85 12.46
N THR A 54 -6.71 10.11 12.35
CA THR A 54 -6.01 10.62 11.17
C THR A 54 -4.65 9.96 10.99
N PHE A 55 -3.89 9.79 12.07
CA PHE A 55 -2.61 9.08 12.04
C PHE A 55 -2.79 7.64 11.55
N LEU A 56 -3.72 6.88 12.13
CA LEU A 56 -4.00 5.50 11.73
C LEU A 56 -4.41 5.40 10.25
N LYS A 57 -5.26 6.31 9.78
CA LYS A 57 -5.66 6.37 8.37
C LYS A 57 -4.46 6.59 7.44
N ASN A 58 -3.55 7.49 7.82
CA ASN A 58 -2.34 7.76 7.05
C ASN A 58 -1.37 6.57 7.09
N SER A 59 -1.25 5.88 8.22
CA SER A 59 -0.43 4.68 8.36
C SER A 59 -0.92 3.55 7.45
N VAL A 60 -2.23 3.29 7.41
CA VAL A 60 -2.81 2.28 6.51
C VAL A 60 -2.55 2.65 5.04
N ALA A 61 -2.77 3.90 4.67
CA ALA A 61 -2.50 4.35 3.30
C ALA A 61 -1.01 4.24 2.92
N PHE A 62 -0.09 4.46 3.87
CA PHE A 62 1.33 4.24 3.66
C PHE A 62 1.66 2.75 3.48
N GLU A 63 1.07 1.88 4.31
CA GLU A 63 1.25 0.43 4.20
C GLU A 63 0.77 -0.10 2.85
N ASP A 64 -0.39 0.34 2.36
CA ASP A 64 -0.92 -0.06 1.06
C ASP A 64 -0.01 0.37 -0.09
N ARG A 65 0.52 1.61 -0.04
CA ARG A 65 1.50 2.09 -1.03
C ARG A 65 2.78 1.26 -0.99
N LEU A 66 3.28 0.94 0.19
CA LEU A 66 4.49 0.13 0.34
C LEU A 66 4.29 -1.29 -0.20
N LYS A 67 3.15 -1.92 0.10
CA LYS A 67 2.79 -3.24 -0.46
C LYS A 67 2.74 -3.21 -1.98
N ALA A 68 2.13 -2.19 -2.58
CA ALA A 68 2.08 -2.04 -4.03
C ALA A 68 3.48 -1.89 -4.64
N LEU A 69 4.37 -1.11 -4.02
CA LEU A 69 5.76 -0.96 -4.47
C LEU A 69 6.54 -2.28 -4.38
N LEU A 70 6.39 -3.03 -3.29
CA LEU A 70 7.04 -4.33 -3.11
C LEU A 70 6.54 -5.37 -4.12
N GLN A 71 5.22 -5.44 -4.34
CA GLN A 71 4.63 -6.33 -5.35
C GLN A 71 5.14 -6.01 -6.75
N LYS A 72 5.21 -4.71 -7.10
CA LYS A 72 5.77 -4.27 -8.37
C LYS A 72 7.25 -4.67 -8.51
N GLY A 73 8.07 -4.40 -7.50
CA GLY A 73 9.50 -4.76 -7.52
C GLY A 73 9.72 -6.28 -7.62
N PHE A 74 8.90 -7.07 -6.94
CA PHE A 74 8.95 -8.53 -7.02
C PHE A 74 8.58 -9.03 -8.43
N ALA A 75 7.49 -8.52 -9.01
CA ALA A 75 7.07 -8.88 -10.37
C ALA A 75 8.13 -8.55 -11.43
N GLU A 76 8.79 -7.39 -11.32
CA GLU A 76 9.91 -7.01 -12.20
C GLU A 76 11.10 -7.97 -12.04
N THR A 77 11.43 -8.35 -10.80
CA THR A 77 12.54 -9.27 -10.52
C THR A 77 12.26 -10.68 -11.04
N CYS A 78 11.07 -11.23 -10.78
CA CYS A 78 10.65 -12.53 -11.32
C CYS A 78 10.67 -12.55 -12.85
N THR A 79 10.22 -11.46 -13.48
CA THR A 79 10.26 -11.33 -14.95
C THR A 79 11.69 -11.40 -15.45
N LYS A 80 12.63 -10.67 -14.84
CA LYS A 80 14.05 -10.69 -15.22
C LYS A 80 14.68 -12.06 -15.04
N LEU A 81 14.45 -12.73 -13.91
CA LEU A 81 14.97 -14.08 -13.66
C LEU A 81 14.46 -15.07 -14.71
N ARG A 82 13.15 -15.07 -14.99
CA ARG A 82 12.56 -15.91 -16.03
C ARG A 82 13.18 -15.64 -17.41
N VAL A 83 13.43 -14.38 -17.77
CA VAL A 83 14.05 -14.04 -19.06
C VAL A 83 15.50 -14.53 -19.12
N ILE A 84 16.26 -14.41 -18.03
CA ILE A 84 17.62 -14.93 -17.94
C ILE A 84 17.61 -16.44 -18.16
N ASP A 85 16.75 -17.17 -17.45
CA ASP A 85 16.64 -18.62 -17.58
C ASP A 85 16.30 -19.04 -19.02
N LEU A 86 15.31 -18.37 -19.64
CA LEU A 86 14.93 -18.61 -21.04
C LEU A 86 16.06 -18.30 -22.02
N ASN A 87 16.80 -17.22 -21.81
CA ASN A 87 17.88 -16.82 -22.70
C ASN A 87 19.14 -17.67 -22.50
N CYS A 88 19.41 -18.19 -21.31
CA CYS A 88 20.62 -18.98 -21.05
C CYS A 88 20.75 -20.17 -22.01
N GLY A 89 19.69 -20.97 -22.15
CA GLY A 89 19.69 -22.11 -23.08
C GLY A 89 19.84 -21.68 -24.54
N ARG A 90 19.14 -20.62 -24.94
CA ARG A 90 19.18 -20.08 -26.31
C ARG A 90 20.53 -19.50 -26.68
N CYS A 91 21.16 -18.77 -25.76
CA CYS A 91 22.51 -18.26 -25.95
C CYS A 91 23.52 -19.40 -26.07
N MET A 92 23.38 -20.49 -25.30
CA MET A 92 24.24 -21.66 -25.47
C MET A 92 24.02 -22.34 -26.82
N HIS A 93 22.78 -22.51 -27.27
CA HIS A 93 22.50 -23.05 -28.60
C HIS A 93 23.09 -22.16 -29.70
N ASN A 94 22.72 -20.88 -29.72
CA ASN A 94 23.19 -19.92 -30.72
C ASN A 94 24.71 -19.77 -30.73
N GLY A 95 25.37 -19.84 -29.57
CA GLY A 95 26.82 -19.76 -29.46
C GLY A 95 27.57 -20.99 -30.00
N ASN A 96 26.85 -22.11 -30.22
CA ASN A 96 27.39 -23.33 -30.83
C ASN A 96 27.07 -23.45 -32.32
N VAL A 97 26.21 -22.58 -32.87
CA VAL A 97 25.90 -22.53 -34.29
C VAL A 97 27.14 -22.01 -35.04
N MET A 98 27.60 -22.80 -36.02
CA MET A 98 28.79 -22.49 -36.83
C MET A 98 28.46 -22.35 -38.32
N ASP A 99 27.32 -22.89 -38.75
CA ASP A 99 26.84 -22.77 -40.14
C ASP A 99 26.08 -21.45 -40.31
N GLU A 100 26.41 -20.70 -41.36
CA GLU A 100 25.80 -19.40 -41.67
C GLU A 100 24.30 -19.49 -41.96
N ASP A 101 23.83 -20.64 -42.44
CA ASP A 101 22.45 -20.89 -42.81
C ASP A 101 21.62 -21.56 -41.69
N GLU A 102 22.27 -22.09 -40.66
CA GLU A 102 21.61 -22.74 -39.52
C GLU A 102 20.78 -21.74 -38.69
N GLN A 103 19.62 -22.21 -38.23
CA GLN A 103 18.63 -21.36 -37.59
C GLN A 103 19.05 -20.99 -36.16
N LEU A 104 19.08 -19.69 -35.87
CA LEU A 104 19.25 -19.18 -34.51
C LEU A 104 17.91 -19.19 -33.74
N GLU A 105 17.98 -19.47 -32.45
CA GLU A 105 16.87 -19.30 -31.53
C GLU A 105 16.70 -17.82 -31.14
N ALA A 106 15.51 -17.27 -31.33
CA ALA A 106 15.22 -15.89 -30.98
C ALA A 106 15.36 -15.61 -29.48
N LEU A 107 16.01 -14.52 -29.08
CA LEU A 107 16.15 -14.16 -27.67
C LEU A 107 14.94 -13.39 -27.13
N TYR A 108 14.75 -13.42 -25.82
CA TYR A 108 13.78 -12.59 -25.11
C TYR A 108 14.43 -11.28 -24.64
N SER A 109 13.70 -10.17 -24.73
CA SER A 109 14.15 -8.88 -24.23
C SER A 109 14.11 -8.82 -22.71
N MET A 110 15.23 -8.44 -22.09
CA MET A 110 15.32 -8.16 -20.64
C MET A 110 14.38 -7.04 -20.17
N ARG A 111 13.97 -6.15 -21.08
CA ARG A 111 13.11 -5.01 -20.75
C ARG A 111 11.63 -5.39 -20.75
N THR A 112 11.19 -6.17 -21.74
CA THR A 112 9.76 -6.45 -21.95
C THR A 112 9.35 -7.87 -21.60
N GLY A 113 10.31 -8.79 -21.43
CA GLY A 113 10.05 -10.21 -21.22
C GLY A 113 9.45 -10.95 -22.41
N ARG A 114 9.41 -10.29 -23.59
CA ARG A 114 8.87 -10.84 -24.84
C ARG A 114 10.02 -11.19 -25.79
N LEU A 115 9.75 -12.07 -26.75
CA LEU A 115 10.68 -12.34 -27.84
C LEU A 115 11.05 -11.03 -28.55
N ILE A 116 12.33 -10.89 -28.88
CA ILE A 116 12.82 -9.76 -29.66
C ILE A 116 12.18 -9.85 -31.06
N PRO A 117 11.41 -8.83 -31.48
CA PRO A 117 10.83 -8.83 -32.82
C PRO A 117 11.94 -8.78 -33.86
N ASP A 118 11.74 -9.47 -34.97
CA ASP A 118 12.67 -9.52 -36.11
C ASP A 118 14.09 -9.98 -35.74
N PHE A 119 14.21 -10.83 -34.71
CA PHE A 119 15.49 -11.43 -34.35
C PHE A 119 16.09 -12.17 -35.57
N PRO A 120 17.39 -12.00 -35.87
CA PRO A 120 18.02 -12.63 -37.02
C PRO A 120 17.83 -14.14 -37.04
N LYS A 121 17.36 -14.64 -38.18
CA LYS A 121 17.04 -16.07 -38.34
C LYS A 121 18.28 -16.97 -38.35
N ASN A 122 19.44 -16.45 -38.75
CA ASN A 122 20.70 -17.18 -38.89
C ASN A 122 21.89 -16.19 -38.80
N LEU A 123 23.12 -16.71 -38.76
CA LEU A 123 24.33 -15.88 -38.63
C LEU A 123 24.49 -14.91 -39.81
N LYS A 124 24.17 -15.34 -41.03
CA LYS A 124 24.21 -14.47 -42.21
C LYS A 124 23.30 -13.24 -42.08
N ALA A 125 22.07 -13.44 -41.58
CA ALA A 125 21.14 -12.35 -41.33
C ALA A 125 21.61 -11.44 -40.18
N LEU A 126 22.30 -12.00 -39.19
CA LEU A 126 22.89 -11.26 -38.07
C LEU A 126 24.03 -10.36 -38.55
N ASP A 127 24.94 -10.89 -39.38
CA ASP A 127 26.07 -10.15 -39.97
C ASP A 127 25.63 -9.06 -40.95
N SER A 128 24.41 -9.19 -41.50
CA SER A 128 23.81 -8.20 -42.40
C SER A 128 23.17 -7.03 -41.66
N LEU A 129 23.06 -7.09 -40.33
CA LEU A 129 22.56 -5.95 -39.55
C LEU A 129 23.55 -4.79 -39.63
N PRO A 130 23.07 -3.53 -39.66
CA PRO A 130 23.96 -2.38 -39.58
C PRO A 130 24.73 -2.46 -38.26
N GLY A 131 26.05 -2.61 -38.35
CA GLY A 131 26.93 -2.56 -37.18
C GLY A 131 26.81 -1.20 -36.51
N GLU A 132 26.69 -1.20 -35.18
CA GLU A 132 26.91 0.01 -34.37
C GLU A 132 28.40 0.41 -34.39
#